data_AF-A0A2D6X3X3-F1
#
_entry.id   AF-A0A2D6X3X3-F1
#
_cell.length_a   1.000
_cell.length_b   1.000
_cell.length_c   1.000
_cell.angle_alpha   90.00
_cell.angle_beta   90.00
_cell.angle_gamma   90.00
#
_symmetry.space_group_name_H-M   'P 1'
#
loop_
_entity.id
_entity.type
_entity.pdbx_description
1 polymer ?
#
loop_
_entity_poly.entity_id
_entity_poly.type
_entity_poly.pdbx_seq_one_letter_code
_entity_poly.pdbx_strand_id
1 'polypeptide(L)'
;MENKPTLYYGSGNCTIKGNIVAIELRFQGNIEITDKTSDGFLLMNQGNGIMILPIQKDAGYLNDLFDYVGEFKVTNVISVNSNKERVSTSIRRVMDYTELLTGTTETMTMNTEDMNQTHVYGHRVNKTTSNSKYWNNLNTRDWDIYLYFQNGSKYIGAFNISLKDNSVKTGNIRTINSEDLYSKINGKITPTRNPSLIPPATLKRREMLNMAKLKGGSKLKKVKKILKRKRGR
;
A
#
# COMPACT_ATOMS: atom_id res chain seq x y z
N MET A 1 21.54 -9.48 -26.07
CA MET A 1 21.08 -8.11 -25.71
C MET A 1 19.99 -8.27 -24.69
N GLU A 2 20.22 -7.83 -23.45
CA GLU A 2 19.20 -7.87 -22.42
C GLU A 2 18.15 -6.79 -22.77
N ASN A 3 16.91 -7.20 -23.00
CA ASN A 3 15.85 -6.25 -23.32
C ASN A 3 15.61 -5.38 -22.09
N LYS A 4 15.90 -4.08 -22.22
CA LYS A 4 15.66 -3.09 -21.18
C LYS A 4 14.22 -3.23 -20.65
N PRO A 5 14.02 -3.31 -19.33
CA PRO A 5 12.69 -3.41 -18.75
C PRO A 5 11.78 -2.29 -19.26
N THR A 6 10.54 -2.64 -19.58
CA THR A 6 9.57 -1.69 -20.13
C THR A 6 8.23 -1.85 -19.44
N LEU A 7 7.73 -0.78 -18.86
CA LEU A 7 6.39 -0.68 -18.29
C LEU A 7 5.43 -0.17 -19.36
N TYR A 8 4.33 -0.89 -19.53
CA TYR A 8 3.25 -0.54 -20.45
C TYR A 8 2.03 -0.14 -19.62
N TYR A 9 1.41 0.98 -19.97
CA TYR A 9 0.14 1.39 -19.36
C TYR A 9 -0.78 2.03 -20.38
N GLY A 10 -2.08 1.89 -20.21
CA GLY A 10 -3.09 2.40 -21.15
C GLY A 10 -4.26 1.44 -21.25
N SER A 11 -5.38 1.92 -21.79
CA SER A 11 -6.59 1.09 -22.00
C SER A 11 -7.03 0.32 -20.74
N GLY A 12 -6.81 0.91 -19.56
CA GLY A 12 -7.20 0.33 -18.28
C GLY A 12 -6.30 -0.78 -17.74
N ASN A 13 -5.13 -1.02 -18.34
CA ASN A 13 -4.21 -2.06 -17.90
C ASN A 13 -2.79 -1.50 -17.68
N CYS A 14 -2.08 -2.07 -16.71
CA CYS A 14 -0.68 -1.77 -16.42
C CYS A 14 0.11 -3.07 -16.29
N THR A 15 1.16 -3.21 -17.09
CA THR A 15 2.04 -4.39 -17.16
C THR A 15 3.50 -3.98 -17.22
N ILE A 16 4.40 -4.91 -16.89
CA ILE A 16 5.84 -4.72 -17.05
C ILE A 16 6.46 -5.94 -17.72
N LYS A 17 7.42 -5.67 -18.61
CA LYS A 17 8.24 -6.68 -19.26
C LYS A 17 9.68 -6.55 -18.78
N GLY A 18 10.27 -7.66 -18.35
CA GLY A 18 11.67 -7.75 -17.91
C GLY A 18 11.82 -8.56 -16.63
N ASN A 19 13.06 -8.77 -16.19
CA ASN A 19 13.37 -9.52 -14.97
C ASN A 19 13.25 -8.62 -13.73
N ILE A 20 12.03 -8.13 -13.46
CA ILE A 20 11.72 -7.20 -12.36
C ILE A 20 11.04 -7.96 -11.23
N VAL A 21 11.50 -7.74 -10.00
CA VAL A 21 10.94 -8.34 -8.78
C VAL A 21 10.21 -7.32 -7.90
N ALA A 22 10.47 -6.03 -8.06
CA ALA A 22 9.76 -4.99 -7.32
C ALA A 22 9.67 -3.71 -8.14
N ILE A 23 8.61 -2.94 -7.90
CA ILE A 23 8.41 -1.66 -8.57
C ILE A 23 7.78 -0.64 -7.63
N GLU A 24 8.25 0.61 -7.72
CA GLU A 24 7.57 1.79 -7.19
C GLU A 24 7.18 2.68 -8.37
N LEU A 25 5.91 3.06 -8.40
CA LEU A 25 5.30 3.90 -9.41
C LEU A 25 4.83 5.20 -8.77
N ARG A 26 5.14 6.33 -9.41
CA ARG A 26 4.45 7.59 -9.17
C ARG A 26 3.63 7.94 -10.39
N PHE A 27 2.44 8.46 -10.16
CA PHE A 27 1.53 8.82 -11.23
C PHE A 27 0.80 10.13 -10.92
N GLN A 28 0.06 10.63 -11.91
CA GLN A 28 -0.88 11.73 -11.79
C GLN A 28 -2.28 11.25 -12.15
N GLY A 29 -3.28 11.79 -11.46
CA GLY A 29 -4.69 11.42 -11.59
C GLY A 29 -5.17 10.55 -10.42
N ASN A 30 -6.40 10.06 -10.54
CA ASN A 30 -7.09 9.23 -9.55
C ASN A 30 -7.60 7.96 -10.22
N ILE A 31 -7.33 6.80 -9.62
CA ILE A 31 -7.72 5.50 -10.17
C ILE A 31 -8.30 4.52 -9.15
N GLU A 32 -9.21 3.67 -9.60
CA GLU A 32 -9.60 2.44 -8.91
C GLU A 32 -8.73 1.29 -9.43
N ILE A 33 -8.01 0.62 -8.53
CA ILE A 33 -7.04 -0.43 -8.86
C ILE A 33 -7.64 -1.80 -8.60
N THR A 34 -7.53 -2.69 -9.59
CA THR A 34 -7.76 -4.12 -9.45
C THR A 34 -6.43 -4.84 -9.60
N ASP A 35 -5.92 -5.38 -8.49
CA ASP A 35 -4.65 -6.09 -8.43
C ASP A 35 -4.64 -7.32 -9.36
N LYS A 36 -3.61 -7.43 -10.20
CA LYS A 36 -3.36 -8.54 -11.12
C LYS A 36 -2.00 -9.21 -10.89
N THR A 37 -1.30 -8.80 -9.84
CA THR A 37 0.00 -9.39 -9.50
C THR A 37 -0.15 -10.89 -9.20
N SER A 38 0.86 -11.66 -9.58
CA SER A 38 0.91 -13.08 -9.28
C SER A 38 1.04 -13.33 -7.76
N ASP A 39 0.70 -14.55 -7.35
CA ASP A 39 0.87 -14.98 -5.97
C ASP A 39 2.32 -14.74 -5.50
N GLY A 40 2.46 -14.27 -4.25
CA GLY A 40 3.78 -13.95 -3.69
C GLY A 40 4.23 -12.51 -3.92
N PHE A 41 3.41 -11.66 -4.54
CA PHE A 41 3.57 -10.21 -4.55
C PHE A 41 2.51 -9.51 -3.68
N LEU A 42 2.83 -8.30 -3.26
CA LEU A 42 1.92 -7.42 -2.54
C LEU A 42 1.88 -6.06 -3.23
N LEU A 43 0.68 -5.66 -3.68
CA LEU A 43 0.41 -4.30 -4.16
C LEU A 43 -0.10 -3.42 -3.01
N MET A 44 0.57 -2.29 -2.82
CA MET A 44 0.17 -1.24 -1.89
C MET A 44 0.06 0.09 -2.63
N ASN A 45 -0.94 0.91 -2.27
CA ASN A 45 -1.08 2.25 -2.81
C ASN A 45 -1.21 3.29 -1.69
N GLN A 46 -0.59 4.44 -1.86
CA GLN A 46 -0.72 5.58 -0.95
C GLN A 46 -0.70 6.89 -1.75
N GLY A 47 -1.85 7.57 -1.81
CA GLY A 47 -2.02 8.75 -2.65
C GLY A 47 -1.75 8.40 -4.12
N ASN A 48 -0.75 9.06 -4.70
CA ASN A 48 -0.34 8.86 -6.08
C ASN A 48 0.91 7.98 -6.23
N GLY A 49 1.18 7.14 -5.23
CA GLY A 49 2.22 6.13 -5.25
C GLY A 49 1.63 4.72 -5.23
N ILE A 50 2.16 3.84 -6.07
CA ILE A 50 1.92 2.40 -6.02
C ILE A 50 3.25 1.71 -5.80
N MET A 51 3.27 0.71 -4.94
CA MET A 51 4.43 -0.11 -4.63
C MET A 51 4.03 -1.57 -4.76
N ILE A 52 4.81 -2.35 -5.50
CA ILE A 52 4.63 -3.80 -5.62
C ILE A 52 5.95 -4.45 -5.21
N LEU A 53 5.88 -5.33 -4.22
CA LEU A 53 7.05 -5.97 -3.62
C LEU A 53 6.83 -7.48 -3.52
N PRO A 54 7.90 -8.29 -3.66
CA PRO A 54 7.82 -9.71 -3.40
C PRO A 54 7.73 -9.92 -1.90
N ILE A 55 6.75 -10.71 -1.49
CA ILE A 55 6.57 -11.15 -0.11
C ILE A 55 7.13 -12.56 0.06
N GLN A 56 7.02 -13.41 -0.94
CA GLN A 56 7.57 -14.77 -0.88
C GLN A 56 8.97 -14.81 -1.45
N LYS A 57 9.81 -15.71 -0.93
CA LYS A 57 11.20 -15.87 -1.38
C LYS A 57 11.30 -16.23 -2.87
N ASP A 58 10.32 -17.00 -3.36
CA ASP A 58 10.27 -17.54 -4.71
C ASP A 58 9.10 -16.97 -5.54
N ALA A 59 8.73 -15.71 -5.30
CA ALA A 59 7.61 -15.05 -6.01
C ALA A 59 7.80 -14.94 -7.53
N GLY A 60 9.03 -15.09 -8.03
CA GLY A 60 9.35 -14.99 -9.45
C GLY A 60 9.51 -13.53 -9.93
N TYR A 61 8.99 -13.23 -11.12
CA TYR A 61 9.09 -11.92 -11.76
C TYR A 61 7.70 -11.30 -11.97
N LEU A 62 7.64 -9.97 -11.94
CA LEU A 62 6.45 -9.21 -12.25
C LEU A 62 6.17 -9.21 -13.76
N ASN A 63 4.91 -9.40 -14.11
CA ASN A 63 4.37 -9.33 -15.47
C ASN A 63 3.12 -8.43 -15.49
N ASP A 64 1.99 -8.95 -15.02
CA ASP A 64 0.74 -8.23 -14.87
C ASP A 64 0.75 -7.52 -13.52
N LEU A 65 0.51 -6.21 -13.53
CA LEU A 65 0.54 -5.40 -12.30
C LEU A 65 -0.87 -5.18 -11.79
N PHE A 66 -1.69 -4.47 -12.56
CA PHE A 66 -3.07 -4.17 -12.19
C PHE A 66 -3.86 -3.65 -13.38
N ASP A 67 -5.17 -3.84 -13.29
CA ASP A 67 -6.13 -3.07 -14.08
C ASP A 67 -6.54 -1.81 -13.32
N TYR A 68 -6.93 -0.77 -14.05
CA TYR A 68 -7.37 0.48 -13.46
C TYR A 68 -8.54 1.11 -14.22
N VAL A 69 -9.36 1.86 -13.49
CA VAL A 69 -10.37 2.79 -14.03
C VAL A 69 -10.07 4.18 -13.48
N GLY A 70 -10.17 5.22 -14.29
CA GLY A 70 -9.90 6.59 -13.88
C GLY A 70 -8.81 7.30 -14.70
N GLU A 71 -8.28 8.36 -14.11
CA GLU A 71 -7.27 9.21 -14.72
C GLU A 71 -5.88 8.72 -14.32
N PHE A 72 -5.06 8.31 -15.30
CA PHE A 72 -3.76 7.70 -15.02
C PHE A 72 -2.66 8.19 -15.97
N LYS A 73 -1.63 8.82 -15.40
CA LYS A 73 -0.39 9.18 -16.12
C LYS A 73 0.81 8.83 -15.27
N VAL A 74 1.59 7.84 -15.68
CA VAL A 74 2.83 7.47 -14.97
C VAL A 74 3.86 8.58 -15.14
N THR A 75 4.39 9.07 -14.02
CA THR A 75 5.39 10.15 -13.97
C THR A 75 6.79 9.63 -13.64
N ASN A 76 6.89 8.59 -12.82
CA ASN A 76 8.16 8.00 -12.43
C ASN A 76 8.02 6.50 -12.15
N VAL A 77 9.07 5.75 -12.47
CA VAL A 77 9.16 4.31 -12.22
C VAL A 77 10.54 3.98 -11.64
N ILE A 78 10.55 3.27 -10.52
CA ILE A 78 11.73 2.67 -9.93
C ILE A 78 11.50 1.16 -9.94
N SER A 79 12.37 0.41 -10.61
CA SER A 79 12.27 -1.05 -10.69
C SER A 79 13.52 -1.70 -10.13
N VAL A 80 13.36 -2.88 -9.54
CA VAL A 80 14.45 -3.68 -8.95
C VAL A 80 14.49 -5.06 -9.60
N ASN A 81 15.69 -5.55 -9.93
CA ASN A 81 15.88 -6.89 -10.49
C ASN A 81 16.07 -7.97 -9.38
N SER A 82 16.24 -9.24 -9.78
CA SER A 82 16.50 -10.35 -8.85
C SER A 82 17.78 -10.19 -8.03
N ASN A 83 18.74 -9.40 -8.51
CA ASN A 83 19.99 -9.10 -7.79
C ASN A 83 19.81 -7.97 -6.76
N LYS A 84 18.59 -7.45 -6.59
CA LYS A 84 18.26 -6.32 -5.70
C LYS A 84 18.88 -4.99 -6.16
N GLU A 85 19.19 -4.88 -7.45
CA GLU A 85 19.75 -3.69 -8.06
C GLU A 85 18.65 -2.89 -8.77
N ARG A 86 18.76 -1.56 -8.72
CA ARG A 86 17.87 -0.67 -9.44
C ARG A 86 18.15 -0.74 -10.93
N VAL A 87 17.10 -0.93 -11.74
CA VAL A 87 17.22 -1.00 -13.21
C VAL A 87 16.42 0.12 -13.87
N SER A 88 17.01 0.75 -14.89
CA SER A 88 16.32 1.75 -15.71
C SER A 88 15.17 1.11 -16.49
N THR A 89 13.95 1.58 -16.25
CA THR A 89 12.74 1.07 -16.91
C THR A 89 12.19 2.13 -17.86
N SER A 90 11.90 1.72 -19.10
CA SER A 90 11.23 2.57 -20.08
C SER A 90 9.73 2.59 -19.82
N ILE A 91 9.08 3.74 -19.95
CA ILE A 91 7.63 3.88 -19.79
C ILE A 91 7.01 3.99 -21.19
N ARG A 92 6.03 3.15 -21.51
CA ARG A 92 5.30 3.20 -22.78
C ARG A 92 3.81 3.30 -22.50
N ARG A 93 3.19 4.39 -22.97
CA ARG A 93 1.74 4.49 -23.00
C ARG A 93 1.22 3.75 -24.22
N VAL A 94 0.32 2.81 -24.02
CA VAL A 94 -0.44 2.15 -25.09
C VAL A 94 -1.71 2.98 -25.29
N MET A 95 -1.94 3.47 -26.51
CA MET A 95 -3.15 4.23 -26.83
C MET A 95 -4.11 3.32 -27.58
N ASP A 96 -5.40 3.35 -27.24
CA ASP A 96 -6.43 2.73 -28.05
C ASP A 96 -6.69 3.61 -29.28
N TYR A 97 -6.43 3.07 -30.47
CA TYR A 97 -6.57 3.79 -31.73
C TYR A 97 -8.02 4.21 -32.03
N THR A 98 -9.01 3.59 -31.40
CA THR A 98 -10.43 3.94 -31.54
C THR A 98 -10.76 5.32 -30.96
N GLU A 99 -10.04 5.79 -29.93
CA GLU A 99 -10.21 7.14 -29.36
C GLU A 99 -9.57 8.23 -30.24
N LEU A 100 -8.56 7.88 -31.04
CA LEU A 100 -7.93 8.81 -32.00
C LEU A 100 -8.77 9.01 -33.27
N LEU A 101 -9.63 8.04 -33.60
CA LEU A 101 -10.42 8.02 -34.84
C LEU A 101 -11.74 8.80 -34.77
N THR A 102 -12.11 9.35 -33.61
CA THR A 102 -13.25 10.29 -33.51
C THR A 102 -12.91 11.69 -34.02
N GLY A 103 -11.65 11.96 -34.39
CA GLY A 103 -11.27 13.15 -35.13
C GLY A 103 -11.69 13.05 -36.59
N THR A 104 -12.37 14.06 -37.10
CA THR A 104 -12.65 14.22 -38.54
C THR A 104 -11.39 13.98 -39.37
N THR A 105 -11.51 13.27 -40.49
CA THR A 105 -10.40 12.84 -41.37
C THR A 105 -9.50 13.97 -41.87
N GLU A 106 -9.94 15.23 -41.75
CA GLU A 106 -9.21 16.42 -42.17
C GLU A 106 -8.20 16.94 -41.12
N THR A 107 -8.22 16.44 -39.88
CA THR A 107 -7.39 16.91 -38.75
C THR A 107 -6.65 15.79 -38.03
N MET A 108 -6.11 14.81 -38.78
CA MET A 108 -5.24 13.75 -38.25
C MET A 108 -3.80 14.19 -37.93
N THR A 109 -3.53 15.49 -37.77
CA THR A 109 -2.28 15.97 -37.16
C THR A 109 -2.39 15.84 -35.64
N MET A 110 -1.92 14.73 -35.10
CA MET A 110 -1.87 14.47 -33.66
C MET A 110 -0.95 15.50 -32.99
N ASN A 111 -1.52 16.51 -32.32
CA ASN A 111 -0.75 17.54 -31.64
C ASN A 111 0.03 16.92 -30.47
N THR A 112 1.30 17.28 -30.33
CA THR A 112 2.17 16.83 -29.22
C THR A 112 1.62 17.22 -27.85
N GLU A 113 0.82 18.29 -27.75
CA GLU A 113 0.10 18.64 -26.52
C GLU A 113 -0.88 17.55 -26.06
N ASP A 114 -1.56 16.87 -26.99
CA ASP A 114 -2.57 15.86 -26.67
C ASP A 114 -1.94 14.57 -26.12
N MET A 115 -0.69 14.27 -26.51
CA MET A 115 0.10 13.21 -25.87
C MET A 115 0.43 13.50 -24.40
N ASN A 116 0.43 14.79 -24.01
CA ASN A 116 0.79 15.20 -22.67
C ASN A 116 -0.42 15.25 -21.71
N GLN A 117 -1.65 15.13 -22.23
CA GLN A 117 -2.86 15.07 -21.43
C GLN A 117 -2.97 13.75 -20.67
N THR A 118 -3.57 13.83 -19.48
CA THR A 118 -3.86 12.66 -18.65
C THR A 118 -4.94 11.80 -19.31
N HIS A 119 -4.69 10.49 -19.45
CA HIS A 119 -5.65 9.56 -20.03
C HIS A 119 -6.71 9.21 -19.00
N VAL A 120 -7.98 9.26 -19.38
CA VAL A 120 -9.09 8.76 -18.57
C VAL A 120 -9.59 7.48 -19.21
N TYR A 121 -9.44 6.36 -18.51
CA TYR A 121 -10.04 5.10 -18.92
C TYR A 121 -11.32 4.84 -18.12
N GLY A 122 -12.41 4.54 -18.81
CA GLY A 122 -13.72 4.35 -18.19
C GLY A 122 -14.31 5.67 -17.68
N HIS A 123 -14.44 5.81 -16.35
CA HIS A 123 -15.02 6.99 -15.72
C HIS A 123 -14.03 7.67 -14.76
N ARG A 124 -14.23 8.96 -14.48
CA ARG A 124 -13.38 9.69 -13.53
C ARG A 124 -13.64 9.24 -12.10
N VAL A 125 -12.56 9.06 -11.35
CA VAL A 125 -12.57 8.62 -9.97
C VAL A 125 -12.17 9.79 -9.07
N ASN A 126 -12.85 9.97 -7.93
CA ASN A 126 -12.58 11.09 -7.02
C ASN A 126 -11.31 10.90 -6.18
N LYS A 127 -10.91 9.66 -5.92
CA LYS A 127 -9.77 9.31 -5.08
C LYS A 127 -9.19 7.97 -5.50
N THR A 128 -7.87 7.85 -5.51
CA THR A 128 -7.21 6.57 -5.70
C THR A 128 -7.62 5.55 -4.64
N THR A 129 -8.13 4.40 -5.07
CA THR A 129 -8.48 3.26 -4.21
C THR A 129 -7.93 1.96 -4.79
N SER A 130 -7.72 0.96 -3.93
CA SER A 130 -7.34 -0.39 -4.35
C SER A 130 -8.36 -1.37 -3.80
N ASN A 131 -8.80 -2.30 -4.65
CA ASN A 131 -9.71 -3.37 -4.27
C ASN A 131 -9.02 -4.50 -3.47
N SER A 132 -7.70 -4.43 -3.28
CA SER A 132 -6.98 -5.38 -2.43
C SER A 132 -7.33 -5.14 -0.96
N LYS A 133 -8.29 -5.93 -0.45
CA LYS A 133 -8.76 -5.85 0.94
C LYS A 133 -7.89 -6.68 1.90
N TYR A 134 -7.19 -7.68 1.38
CA TYR A 134 -6.52 -8.70 2.17
C TYR A 134 -5.18 -9.06 1.56
N TRP A 135 -4.20 -9.22 2.44
CA TRP A 135 -2.94 -9.86 2.15
C TRP A 135 -3.09 -11.36 2.43
N ASN A 136 -3.19 -12.15 1.36
CA ASN A 136 -3.47 -13.58 1.42
C ASN A 136 -2.19 -14.43 1.33
N ASN A 137 -2.35 -15.73 1.55
CA ASN A 137 -1.34 -16.77 1.33
C ASN A 137 -0.02 -16.56 2.10
N LEU A 138 -0.12 -16.06 3.34
CA LEU A 138 1.00 -15.99 4.26
C LEU A 138 1.09 -17.26 5.10
N ASN A 139 2.28 -17.59 5.59
CA ASN A 139 2.47 -18.78 6.41
C ASN A 139 3.39 -18.53 7.59
N THR A 140 2.95 -18.89 8.79
CA THR A 140 3.76 -18.74 10.04
C THR A 140 5.11 -19.46 10.02
N ARG A 141 5.35 -20.36 9.05
CA ARG A 141 6.64 -21.06 8.88
C ARG A 141 7.65 -20.27 8.07
N ASP A 142 7.16 -19.48 7.11
CA ASP A 142 8.03 -18.73 6.18
C ASP A 142 8.50 -17.42 6.80
N TRP A 143 7.79 -16.98 7.85
CA TRP A 143 8.01 -15.73 8.55
C TRP A 143 8.24 -16.02 10.03
N ASP A 144 9.18 -15.34 10.69
CA ASP A 144 9.39 -15.44 12.16
C ASP A 144 8.27 -14.71 12.94
N ILE A 145 7.03 -15.09 12.66
CA ILE A 145 5.80 -14.49 13.18
C ILE A 145 5.12 -15.52 14.07
N TYR A 146 4.97 -15.16 15.35
CA TYR A 146 4.28 -15.97 16.34
C TYR A 146 2.83 -15.51 16.49
N LEU A 147 1.91 -16.27 15.90
CA LEU A 147 0.47 -16.09 16.04
C LEU A 147 -0.12 -17.11 17.00
N TYR A 148 -1.21 -16.73 17.67
CA TYR A 148 -1.87 -17.52 18.70
C TYR A 148 -3.38 -17.47 18.52
N PHE A 149 -4.07 -18.52 18.94
CA PHE A 149 -5.50 -18.47 19.17
C PHE A 149 -5.84 -17.70 20.44
N GLN A 150 -7.12 -17.35 20.62
CA GLN A 150 -7.59 -16.64 21.80
C GLN A 150 -7.29 -17.39 23.12
N ASN A 151 -7.30 -18.73 23.08
CA ASN A 151 -6.96 -19.59 24.22
C ASN A 151 -5.45 -19.61 24.56
N GLY A 152 -4.61 -18.93 23.77
CA GLY A 152 -3.16 -18.84 23.96
C GLY A 152 -2.35 -19.97 23.33
N SER A 153 -3.00 -20.95 22.69
CA SER A 153 -2.29 -21.98 21.91
C SER A 153 -1.65 -21.36 20.66
N LYS A 154 -0.45 -21.83 20.30
CA LYS A 154 0.30 -21.33 19.14
C LYS A 154 -0.38 -21.79 17.85
N TYR A 155 -0.59 -20.87 16.92
CA TYR A 155 -1.05 -21.18 15.57
C TYR A 155 0.14 -21.47 14.66
N ILE A 156 0.05 -22.56 13.90
CA ILE A 156 1.02 -22.91 12.85
C ILE A 156 0.22 -23.25 11.60
N GLY A 157 0.31 -22.39 10.59
CA GLY A 157 -0.38 -22.60 9.33
C GLY A 157 -0.41 -21.34 8.49
N ALA A 158 -1.22 -21.39 7.45
CA ALA A 158 -1.43 -20.26 6.57
C ALA A 158 -2.39 -19.24 7.19
N PHE A 159 -2.20 -17.97 6.87
CA PHE A 159 -3.01 -16.89 7.39
C PHE A 159 -3.14 -15.77 6.35
N ASN A 160 -4.04 -14.84 6.64
CA ASN A 160 -4.22 -13.62 5.86
C ASN A 160 -4.26 -12.39 6.78
N ILE A 161 -3.86 -11.23 6.26
CA ILE A 161 -3.89 -9.94 6.97
C ILE A 161 -4.88 -9.02 6.25
N SER A 162 -5.86 -8.50 6.96
CA SER A 162 -6.74 -7.44 6.47
C SER A 162 -5.98 -6.11 6.40
N LEU A 163 -5.91 -5.50 5.22
CA LEU A 163 -5.24 -4.20 5.04
C LEU A 163 -6.06 -3.03 5.63
N LYS A 164 -7.35 -3.25 5.90
CA LYS A 164 -8.25 -2.23 6.47
C LYS A 164 -7.99 -1.99 7.96
N ASP A 165 -7.70 -3.06 8.70
CA ASP A 165 -7.60 -3.00 10.16
C ASP A 165 -6.47 -3.86 10.73
N ASN A 166 -5.55 -4.34 9.89
CA ASN A 166 -4.43 -5.20 10.25
C ASN A 166 -4.82 -6.46 11.04
N SER A 167 -6.09 -6.88 10.98
CA SER A 167 -6.52 -8.13 11.60
C SER A 167 -5.90 -9.31 10.86
N VAL A 168 -5.36 -10.26 11.63
CA VAL A 168 -4.79 -11.49 11.10
C VAL A 168 -5.78 -12.62 11.33
N LYS A 169 -6.06 -13.42 10.31
CA LYS A 169 -7.02 -14.53 10.39
C LYS A 169 -6.45 -15.83 9.83
N THR A 170 -6.99 -16.96 10.26
CA THR A 170 -6.59 -18.28 9.76
C THR A 170 -6.98 -18.48 8.29
N GLY A 171 -6.22 -19.36 7.62
CA GLY A 171 -6.43 -19.75 6.22
C GLY A 171 -5.70 -18.85 5.21
N ASN A 172 -5.33 -19.43 4.07
CA ASN A 172 -4.63 -18.73 2.98
C ASN A 172 -5.50 -17.61 2.40
N ILE A 173 -6.82 -17.83 2.30
CA ILE A 173 -7.80 -16.86 1.82
C ILE A 173 -8.79 -16.60 2.94
N ARG A 174 -9.20 -15.34 3.08
CA ARG A 174 -10.24 -15.00 4.04
C ARG A 174 -11.58 -15.63 3.63
N THR A 175 -12.10 -16.47 4.51
CA THR A 175 -13.46 -17.01 4.42
C THR A 175 -14.29 -16.54 5.60
N ILE A 176 -15.59 -16.83 5.59
CA ILE A 176 -16.46 -16.58 6.74
C ILE A 176 -16.07 -17.45 7.96
N ASN A 177 -15.41 -18.58 7.73
CA ASN A 177 -14.96 -19.51 8.75
C ASN A 177 -13.55 -19.19 9.28
N SER A 178 -12.88 -18.16 8.74
CA SER A 178 -11.55 -17.77 9.18
C SER A 178 -11.57 -17.17 10.59
N GLU A 179 -10.88 -17.83 11.52
CA GLU A 179 -10.76 -17.45 12.92
C GLU A 179 -9.76 -16.31 13.11
N ASP A 180 -9.98 -15.45 14.11
CA ASP A 180 -9.07 -14.35 14.44
C ASP A 180 -7.81 -14.86 15.16
N LEU A 181 -6.66 -14.35 14.74
CA LEU A 181 -5.35 -14.66 15.32
C LEU A 181 -4.84 -13.48 16.16
N TYR A 182 -4.04 -13.83 17.17
CA TYR A 182 -3.57 -12.93 18.22
C TYR A 182 -2.05 -12.92 18.28
N SER A 183 -1.50 -11.83 18.81
CA SER A 183 -0.08 -11.70 19.13
C SER A 183 0.13 -11.84 20.65
N LYS A 184 1.29 -12.34 21.08
CA LYS A 184 1.64 -12.42 22.50
C LYS A 184 2.65 -11.33 22.84
N ILE A 185 2.21 -10.33 23.60
CA ILE A 185 3.03 -9.18 24.01
C ILE A 185 3.18 -9.23 25.53
N ASN A 186 4.40 -9.34 26.04
CA ASN A 186 4.69 -9.45 27.47
C ASN A 186 3.88 -10.57 28.17
N GLY A 187 3.76 -11.73 27.51
CA GLY A 187 2.99 -12.87 28.03
C GLY A 187 1.48 -12.77 27.82
N LYS A 188 0.94 -11.59 27.47
CA LYS A 188 -0.50 -11.36 27.28
C LYS A 188 -0.91 -11.50 25.83
N ILE A 189 -1.97 -12.29 25.60
CA ILE A 189 -2.62 -12.42 24.29
C ILE A 189 -3.34 -11.12 23.95
N THR A 190 -2.98 -10.54 22.80
CA THR A 190 -3.46 -9.24 22.33
C THR A 190 -4.00 -9.41 20.90
N PRO A 191 -5.23 -8.92 20.61
CA PRO A 191 -5.78 -8.99 19.25
C PRO A 191 -4.84 -8.32 18.24
N THR A 192 -4.69 -8.93 17.07
CA THR A 192 -3.91 -8.33 15.98
C THR A 192 -4.62 -7.13 15.34
N ARG A 193 -5.95 -7.08 15.46
CA ARG A 193 -6.79 -6.00 14.94
C ARG A 193 -6.35 -4.63 15.49
N ASN A 194 -5.92 -3.76 14.59
CA ASN A 194 -5.51 -2.39 14.84
C ASN A 194 -6.15 -1.43 13.82
N PRO A 195 -7.42 -1.01 14.04
CA PRO A 195 -8.12 -0.12 13.13
C PRO A 195 -7.52 1.28 13.08
N SER A 196 -6.72 1.66 14.07
CA SER A 196 -6.07 2.97 14.10
C SER A 196 -4.89 3.05 13.12
N LEU A 197 -4.36 1.91 12.66
CA LEU A 197 -3.11 1.80 11.89
C LEU A 197 -1.89 2.41 12.61
N ILE A 198 -2.02 2.80 13.88
CA ILE A 198 -0.94 3.35 14.70
C ILE A 198 -0.27 2.20 15.43
N PRO A 199 1.05 2.01 15.32
CA PRO A 199 1.75 0.97 16.06
C PRO A 199 1.43 1.03 17.58
N PRO A 200 1.25 -0.11 18.26
CA PRO A 200 0.94 -0.11 19.69
C PRO A 200 2.00 0.64 20.54
N ALA A 201 3.26 0.61 20.10
CA ALA A 201 4.36 1.32 20.75
C ALA A 201 4.18 2.85 20.71
N THR A 202 3.64 3.40 19.63
CA THR A 202 3.41 4.85 19.49
C THR A 202 2.24 5.32 20.35
N LEU A 203 1.22 4.49 20.57
CA LEU A 203 0.11 4.81 21.48
C LEU A 203 0.60 4.96 22.93
N LYS A 204 1.39 4.01 23.44
CA LYS A 204 1.98 4.10 24.79
C LYS A 204 2.82 5.35 24.97
N ARG A 205 3.62 5.72 23.97
CA ARG A 205 4.43 6.96 24.01
C ARG A 205 3.55 8.21 24.06
N ARG A 206 2.47 8.26 23.28
CA ARG A 206 1.51 9.37 23.27
C ARG A 206 0.78 9.50 24.60
N GLU A 207 0.34 8.39 25.18
CA GLU A 207 -0.28 8.35 26.51
C GLU A 207 0.69 8.81 27.60
N MET A 208 1.94 8.33 27.58
CA MET A 208 2.98 8.79 28.51
C MET A 208 3.26 10.29 28.38
N LEU A 209 3.34 10.82 27.15
CA LEU A 209 3.53 12.25 26.90
C LEU A 209 2.33 13.08 27.37
N ASN A 210 1.11 12.60 27.16
CA ASN A 210 -0.11 13.26 27.63
C ASN A 210 -0.18 13.28 29.16
N MET A 211 0.15 12.15 29.82
CA MET A 211 0.25 12.08 31.28
C MET A 211 1.36 12.99 31.84
N ALA A 212 2.50 13.07 31.18
CA ALA A 212 3.60 13.97 31.57
C ALA A 212 3.18 15.45 31.44
N LYS A 213 2.46 15.83 30.38
CA LYS A 213 1.91 17.20 30.21
C LYS A 213 0.89 17.54 31.30
N LEU A 214 0.01 16.61 31.67
CA LEU A 214 -0.96 16.80 32.75
C LEU A 214 -0.27 16.96 34.12
N LYS A 215 0.78 16.16 34.40
CA LYS A 215 1.57 16.26 35.64
C LYS A 215 2.46 17.51 35.68
N GLY A 216 2.98 17.99 34.56
CA GLY A 216 3.73 19.24 34.46
C GLY A 216 2.85 20.50 34.63
N GLY A 217 1.62 20.45 34.12
CA GLY A 217 0.65 21.54 34.26
C GLY A 217 0.20 21.80 35.70
N SER A 218 0.17 20.77 36.55
CA SER A 218 -0.20 20.93 37.97
C SER A 218 0.87 21.67 38.78
N LYS A 219 2.17 21.43 38.52
CA LYS A 219 3.28 22.19 39.11
C LYS A 219 3.27 23.65 38.67
N LEU A 220 2.99 23.92 37.39
CA LEU A 220 2.87 25.29 36.85
C LEU A 220 1.71 26.09 37.45
N LYS A 221 0.56 25.45 37.71
CA LYS A 221 -0.58 26.09 38.41
C LYS A 221 -0.24 26.44 39.86
N LYS A 222 0.51 25.58 40.57
CA LYS A 222 0.94 25.81 41.96
C LYS A 222 1.94 26.97 42.06
N VAL A 223 2.91 27.05 41.14
CA VAL A 223 3.89 28.16 41.07
C VAL A 223 3.23 29.50 40.73
N LYS A 224 2.29 29.54 39.78
CA LYS A 224 1.52 30.77 39.48
C LYS A 224 0.67 31.25 40.65
N LYS A 225 0.12 30.35 41.47
CA LYS A 225 -0.64 30.70 42.69
C LYS A 225 0.26 31.27 43.79
N ILE A 226 1.49 30.78 43.91
CA ILE A 226 2.50 31.31 44.85
C ILE A 226 2.99 32.68 44.39
N LEU A 227 3.25 32.86 43.09
CA LEU A 227 3.69 34.15 42.53
C LEU A 227 2.63 35.24 42.60
N LYS A 228 1.34 34.92 42.43
CA LYS A 228 0.24 35.88 42.64
C LYS A 228 0.08 36.32 44.09
N ARG A 229 0.37 35.45 45.07
CA ARG A 229 0.31 35.80 46.51
C ARG A 229 1.47 36.70 46.95
N LYS A 230 2.62 36.66 46.28
CA LYS A 230 3.78 37.52 46.59
C LYS A 230 3.71 38.93 46.00
N ARG A 231 2.78 39.20 45.07
CA ARG A 231 2.60 40.52 44.42
C ARG A 231 1.49 41.39 45.02
N GLY A 232 0.85 40.93 46.09
CA GLY A 232 -0.25 41.64 46.77
C GLY A 232 0.06 42.00 48.23
N ARG A 233 1.35 42.10 48.57
CA ARG A 233 1.85 42.68 49.83
C ARG A 233 2.89 43.72 49.48
#